data_AF-A0A9E3TXI9-F1
#
_entry.id   AF-A0A9E3TXI9-F1
#
_cell.length_a   1.000
_cell.length_b   1.000
_cell.length_c   1.000
_cell.angle_alpha   90.00
_cell.angle_beta   90.00
_cell.angle_gamma   90.00
#
_symmetry.space_group_name_H-M   'P 1'
#
loop_
_entity.id
_entity.type
_entity.pdbx_description
1 polymer ?
#
loop_
_entity_poly.entity_id
_entity_poly.type
_entity_poly.pdbx_seq_one_letter_code
_entity_poly.pdbx_strand_id
1 'polypeptide(L)'
;LVEEVELVRQLCSVVTVAFDDESVADFYDRQTDAGRQPQEFSRIWIHTHPGACARPSQTDEQTFRRVFGGSDWAVMFILAQEGQTYARLRFNAGPGGSIEIPVEIDYAVTFRGCDHTAWEQEYLENVSTAIETAPPWPQPVQVADAEDPPLAWREAWHDYSDQEFEEMFAHERWR
;
A
#
# COMPACT_ATOMS: atom_id res chain seq x y z
N LEU A 1 12.90 7.26 11.06
CA LEU A 1 11.89 8.33 11.22
C LEU A 1 11.03 8.29 9.97
N VAL A 2 9.71 8.48 10.08
CA VAL A 2 8.86 8.72 8.91
C VAL A 2 8.80 10.24 8.75
N GLU A 3 9.30 10.74 7.62
CA GLU A 3 9.49 12.18 7.40
C GLU A 3 8.42 12.76 6.48
N GLU A 4 7.92 11.95 5.54
CA GLU A 4 6.98 12.36 4.50
C GLU A 4 5.90 11.27 4.31
N VAL A 5 4.69 11.70 3.93
CA VAL A 5 3.57 10.85 3.53
C VAL A 5 3.08 11.40 2.20
N GLU A 6 2.82 10.51 1.25
CA GLU A 6 2.33 10.85 -0.08
C GLU A 6 1.15 9.93 -0.42
N LEU A 7 0.08 10.51 -0.96
CA LEU A 7 -1.08 9.80 -1.46
C LEU A 7 -0.89 9.44 -2.93
N VAL A 8 -1.10 8.17 -3.25
CA VAL A 8 -1.34 7.71 -4.62
C VAL A 8 -2.84 7.79 -4.92
N ARG A 9 -3.18 7.89 -6.22
CA ARG A 9 -4.57 7.83 -6.66
C ARG A 9 -5.23 6.56 -6.14
N GLN A 10 -6.43 6.69 -5.59
CA GLN A 10 -7.12 5.62 -4.89
C GLN A 10 -8.64 5.80 -4.89
N LEU A 11 -9.33 4.66 -4.93
CA LEU A 11 -10.77 4.55 -4.81
C LEU A 11 -11.13 3.97 -3.44
N CYS A 12 -11.85 4.75 -2.64
CA CYS A 12 -12.17 4.41 -1.26
C CYS A 12 -13.68 4.19 -1.06
N SER A 13 -14.00 3.22 -0.22
CA SER A 13 -15.29 3.10 0.47
C SER A 13 -15.07 3.15 1.98
N VAL A 14 -16.13 3.00 2.78
CA VAL A 14 -16.02 2.93 4.25
C VAL A 14 -15.26 1.69 4.75
N VAL A 15 -15.07 0.66 3.92
CA VAL A 15 -14.48 -0.63 4.32
C VAL A 15 -13.43 -1.17 3.34
N THR A 16 -13.14 -0.45 2.25
CA THR A 16 -12.20 -0.89 1.22
C THR A 16 -11.42 0.28 0.65
N VAL A 17 -10.17 0.01 0.27
CA VAL A 17 -9.35 0.90 -0.55
C VAL A 17 -8.81 0.10 -1.74
N ALA A 18 -8.77 0.72 -2.91
CA ALA A 18 -8.11 0.21 -4.10
C ALA A 18 -7.19 1.30 -4.64
N PHE A 19 -5.88 1.01 -4.72
CA PHE A 19 -4.93 1.91 -5.36
C PHE A 19 -5.04 1.82 -6.88
N ASP A 20 -4.79 2.94 -7.54
CA ASP A 20 -4.63 3.02 -8.99
C ASP A 20 -3.22 2.55 -9.36
N ASP A 21 -3.14 1.50 -10.19
CA ASP A 21 -1.88 0.83 -10.49
C ASP A 21 -0.87 1.74 -11.20
N GLU A 22 -1.35 2.59 -12.10
CA GLU A 22 -0.52 3.57 -12.82
C GLU A 22 0.06 4.60 -11.84
N SER A 23 -0.77 5.13 -10.93
CA SER A 23 -0.30 6.04 -9.88
C SER A 23 0.71 5.41 -8.92
N VAL A 24 0.58 4.12 -8.63
CA VAL A 24 1.56 3.39 -7.83
C VAL A 24 2.88 3.23 -8.60
N ALA A 25 2.82 2.85 -9.87
CA ALA A 25 4.01 2.74 -10.72
C ALA A 25 4.74 4.08 -10.84
N ASP A 26 4.01 5.16 -11.15
CA ASP A 26 4.54 6.53 -11.24
C ASP A 26 5.21 6.97 -9.93
N PHE A 27 4.67 6.55 -8.78
CA PHE A 27 5.28 6.80 -7.48
C PHE A 27 6.61 6.04 -7.35
N TYR A 28 6.64 4.73 -7.65
CA TYR A 28 7.87 3.95 -7.58
C TYR A 28 8.96 4.48 -8.51
N ASP A 29 8.61 4.87 -9.74
CA ASP A 29 9.54 5.43 -10.72
C ASP A 29 10.14 6.75 -10.21
N ARG A 30 9.31 7.68 -9.73
CA ARG A 30 9.80 8.95 -9.15
C ARG A 30 10.74 8.74 -7.97
N GLN A 31 10.44 7.77 -7.09
CA GLN A 31 11.28 7.49 -5.93
C GLN A 31 12.61 6.86 -6.36
N THR A 32 12.58 5.99 -7.37
CA THR A 32 13.77 5.35 -7.95
C THR A 32 14.66 6.37 -8.68
N ASP A 33 14.05 7.26 -9.47
CA ASP A 33 14.74 8.39 -10.13
C ASP A 33 15.38 9.35 -9.13
N ALA A 34 14.77 9.50 -7.95
CA ALA A 34 15.34 10.23 -6.82
C ALA A 34 16.47 9.47 -6.09
N GLY A 35 16.81 8.26 -6.54
CA GLY A 35 17.89 7.42 -6.01
C GLY A 35 17.52 6.66 -4.73
N ARG A 36 16.23 6.63 -4.35
CA ARG A 36 15.76 5.94 -3.14
C ARG A 36 15.57 4.46 -3.40
N GLN A 37 15.80 3.67 -2.37
CA GLN A 37 15.55 2.23 -2.38
C GLN A 37 14.13 1.93 -1.90
N PRO A 38 13.47 0.85 -2.35
CA PRO A 38 12.13 0.48 -1.90
C PRO A 38 11.98 0.39 -0.37
N GLN A 39 13.04 0.02 0.34
CA GLN A 39 13.07 -0.01 1.81
C GLN A 39 12.82 1.36 2.45
N GLU A 40 13.06 2.45 1.73
CA GLU A 40 12.94 3.82 2.22
C GLU A 40 11.54 4.42 2.01
N PHE A 41 10.78 3.96 1.00
CA PHE A 41 9.52 4.60 0.62
C PHE A 41 8.32 3.65 0.48
N SER A 42 8.51 2.33 0.42
CA SER A 42 7.43 1.37 0.14
C SER A 42 7.23 0.29 1.19
N ARG A 43 7.64 0.55 2.44
CA ARG A 43 7.54 -0.43 3.55
C ARG A 43 6.49 -0.10 4.59
N ILE A 44 5.88 1.08 4.53
CA ILE A 44 4.92 1.53 5.53
C ILE A 44 3.61 1.79 4.82
N TRP A 45 2.56 1.09 5.25
CA TRP A 45 1.19 1.33 4.82
C TRP A 45 0.42 2.00 5.94
N ILE A 46 -0.10 3.19 5.66
CA ILE A 46 -0.91 4.00 6.57
C ILE A 46 -2.33 4.07 6.00
N HIS A 47 -3.33 3.70 6.79
CA HIS A 47 -4.73 3.88 6.41
C HIS A 47 -5.62 4.27 7.59
N THR A 48 -6.80 4.81 7.30
CA THR A 48 -7.71 5.36 8.31
C THR A 48 -8.99 4.54 8.44
N HIS A 49 -9.51 4.42 9.66
CA HIS A 49 -10.82 3.80 9.91
C HIS A 49 -11.89 4.84 10.27
N PRO A 50 -13.08 4.81 9.63
CA PRO A 50 -14.20 5.66 10.00
C PRO A 50 -14.83 5.11 11.29
N GLY A 51 -14.40 5.63 12.45
CA GLY A 51 -14.95 5.26 13.75
C GLY A 51 -13.88 5.16 14.84
N ALA A 52 -14.21 4.41 15.89
CA ALA A 52 -13.42 4.35 17.11
C ALA A 52 -12.41 3.20 17.15
N CYS A 53 -12.33 2.32 16.15
CA CYS A 53 -11.54 1.09 16.22
C CYS A 53 -10.37 1.11 15.23
N ALA A 54 -9.14 1.06 15.75
CA ALA A 54 -7.93 0.98 14.94
C ALA A 54 -7.48 -0.47 14.64
N ARG A 55 -8.23 -1.50 15.08
CA ARG A 55 -7.82 -2.88 14.82
C ARG A 55 -7.97 -3.24 13.34
N PRO A 56 -7.02 -4.00 12.77
CA PRO A 56 -7.10 -4.42 11.38
C PRO A 56 -8.34 -5.28 11.14
N SER A 57 -9.04 -4.98 10.06
CA SER A 57 -10.08 -5.82 9.50
C SER A 57 -9.48 -7.01 8.74
N GLN A 58 -10.33 -7.96 8.35
CA GLN A 58 -9.90 -9.07 7.50
C GLN A 58 -9.37 -8.58 6.14
N THR A 59 -9.97 -7.53 5.59
CA THR A 59 -9.54 -6.90 4.33
C THR A 59 -8.14 -6.30 4.46
N ASP A 60 -7.84 -5.66 5.60
CA ASP A 60 -6.52 -5.07 5.88
C ASP A 60 -5.47 -6.17 5.98
N GLU A 61 -5.77 -7.27 6.68
CA GLU A 61 -4.87 -8.42 6.81
C GLU A 61 -4.55 -9.06 5.46
N GLN A 62 -5.55 -9.27 4.62
CA GLN A 62 -5.38 -9.83 3.28
C GLN A 62 -4.58 -8.90 2.37
N THR A 63 -4.89 -7.60 2.40
CA THR A 63 -4.17 -6.59 1.62
C THR A 63 -2.72 -6.51 2.05
N PHE A 64 -2.45 -6.45 3.34
CA PHE A 64 -1.10 -6.35 3.87
C PHE A 64 -0.28 -7.61 3.56
N ARG A 65 -0.85 -8.80 3.71
CA ARG A 65 -0.19 -10.05 3.35
C ARG A 65 0.10 -10.12 1.85
N ARG A 66 -0.82 -9.66 1.00
CA ARG A 66 -0.67 -9.69 -0.46
C ARG A 66 0.39 -8.72 -0.94
N VAL A 67 0.34 -7.47 -0.47
CA VAL A 67 1.16 -6.36 -0.99
C VAL A 67 2.53 -6.32 -0.32
N PHE A 68 2.59 -6.49 1.00
CA PHE A 68 3.82 -6.38 1.79
C PHE A 68 4.36 -7.76 2.23
N GLY A 69 3.75 -8.84 1.71
CA GLY A 69 4.09 -10.23 1.98
C GLY A 69 5.57 -10.57 1.74
N GLY A 70 6.09 -10.10 0.61
CA GLY A 70 7.45 -10.39 0.17
C GLY A 70 8.54 -9.54 0.84
N SER A 71 8.19 -8.39 1.43
CA SER A 71 9.19 -7.43 1.94
C SER A 71 9.95 -7.97 3.16
N ASP A 72 11.26 -7.69 3.25
CA ASP A 72 12.09 -8.06 4.41
C ASP A 72 11.50 -7.58 5.74
N TRP A 73 10.90 -6.40 5.70
CA TRP A 73 10.08 -5.83 6.76
C TRP A 73 9.00 -4.94 6.17
N ALA A 74 7.89 -4.79 6.87
CA ALA A 74 6.84 -3.84 6.55
C ALA A 74 6.04 -3.46 7.81
N VAL A 75 5.46 -2.27 7.81
CA VAL A 75 4.63 -1.76 8.90
C VAL A 75 3.22 -1.50 8.35
N MET A 76 2.22 -2.04 9.04
CA MET A 76 0.83 -1.59 8.92
C MET A 76 0.57 -0.60 10.04
N PHE A 77 0.05 0.57 9.70
CA PHE A 77 -0.35 1.60 10.64
C PHE A 77 -1.80 2.02 10.37
N ILE A 78 -2.63 2.01 11.40
CA ILE A 78 -4.04 2.37 11.31
C ILE A 78 -4.31 3.53 12.27
N LEU A 79 -4.93 4.60 11.74
CA LEU A 79 -5.46 5.71 12.54
C LEU A 79 -6.99 5.69 12.48
N ALA A 80 -7.63 5.44 13.62
CA ALA A 80 -9.06 5.59 13.76
C ALA A 80 -9.43 7.08 13.92
N GLN A 81 -10.59 7.48 13.41
CA GLN A 81 -11.07 8.86 13.48
C GLN A 81 -11.11 9.43 14.91
N GLU A 82 -11.41 8.61 15.90
CA GLU A 82 -11.41 9.03 17.32
C GLU A 82 -10.02 9.00 17.99
N GLY A 83 -8.95 8.85 17.20
CA GLY A 83 -7.55 8.95 17.64
C GLY A 83 -6.95 7.64 18.16
N GLN A 84 -7.66 6.51 18.14
CA GLN A 84 -7.02 5.21 18.40
C GLN A 84 -6.03 4.88 17.28
N THR A 85 -4.91 4.27 17.66
CA THR A 85 -3.87 3.86 16.72
C THR A 85 -3.56 2.38 16.86
N TYR A 86 -3.20 1.75 15.75
CA TYR A 86 -2.63 0.42 15.71
C TYR A 86 -1.38 0.44 14.83
N ALA A 87 -0.31 -0.21 15.27
CA ALA A 87 0.86 -0.39 14.45
C ALA A 87 1.42 -1.79 14.63
N ARG A 88 1.72 -2.46 13.51
CA ARG A 88 2.34 -3.78 13.52
C ARG A 88 3.51 -3.82 12.56
N LEU A 89 4.67 -4.16 13.10
CA LEU A 89 5.84 -4.53 12.33
C LEU A 89 5.73 -6.01 11.96
N ARG A 90 5.89 -6.31 10.67
CA ARG A 90 6.14 -7.65 10.15
C ARG A 90 7.56 -7.69 9.59
N PHE A 91 8.25 -8.80 9.78
CA PHE A 91 9.57 -9.04 9.22
C PHE A 91 9.71 -10.48 8.75
N ASN A 92 10.54 -10.69 7.73
CA ASN A 92 10.83 -11.99 7.13
C ASN A 92 12.24 -12.51 7.49
N ALA A 93 13.01 -11.77 8.30
CA ALA A 93 14.31 -12.22 8.76
C ALA A 93 14.20 -13.50 9.63
N GLY A 94 14.97 -14.53 9.27
CA GLY A 94 14.97 -15.82 9.98
C GLY A 94 13.63 -16.56 9.82
N PRO A 95 12.99 -17.06 10.91
CA PRO A 95 11.65 -17.65 10.81
C PRO A 95 10.57 -16.61 10.46
N GLY A 96 10.93 -15.33 10.41
CA GLY A 96 10.01 -14.21 10.30
C GLY A 96 9.18 -14.03 11.56
N GLY A 97 8.29 -13.04 11.52
CA GLY A 97 7.37 -12.78 12.61
C GLY A 97 6.63 -11.46 12.45
N SER A 98 5.76 -11.19 13.42
CA SER A 98 5.09 -9.91 13.54
C SER A 98 4.95 -9.51 15.00
N ILE A 99 5.11 -8.23 15.29
CA ILE A 99 5.00 -7.64 16.62
C ILE A 99 4.20 -6.34 16.53
N GLU A 100 3.25 -6.17 17.45
CA GLU A 100 2.59 -4.89 17.66
C GLU A 100 3.60 -3.92 18.29
N ILE A 101 3.75 -2.74 17.69
CA ILE A 101 4.71 -1.74 18.14
C ILE A 101 3.95 -0.54 18.74
N PRO A 102 4.48 0.07 19.82
CA PRO A 102 3.88 1.27 20.38
C PRO A 102 3.96 2.43 19.38
N VAL A 103 2.93 3.27 19.40
CA VAL A 103 2.84 4.48 18.58
C VAL A 103 2.99 5.70 19.48
N GLU A 104 3.97 6.55 19.17
CA GLU A 104 4.19 7.80 19.86
C GLU A 104 4.44 8.92 18.84
N ILE A 105 3.99 10.13 19.18
CA ILE A 105 4.29 11.32 18.40
C ILE A 105 5.60 11.90 18.94
N ASP A 106 6.61 11.97 18.09
CA ASP A 106 7.89 12.59 18.46
C ASP A 106 7.80 14.12 18.33
N TYR A 107 7.65 14.79 19.48
CA TYR A 107 7.65 16.25 19.57
C TYR A 107 9.07 16.85 19.67
N ALA A 108 10.14 16.03 19.67
CA ALA A 108 11.51 16.52 19.73
C ALA A 108 11.98 17.11 18.39
N VAL A 109 11.35 16.71 17.29
CA VAL A 109 11.66 17.19 15.94
C VAL A 109 10.79 18.40 15.60
N THR A 110 11.44 19.47 15.15
CA THR A 110 10.71 20.66 14.66
C THR A 110 10.14 20.35 13.29
N PHE A 111 8.81 20.33 13.15
CA PHE A 111 8.16 20.26 11.84
C PHE A 111 7.79 21.68 11.39
N ARG A 112 7.86 21.96 10.08
CA ARG A 112 7.65 23.31 9.51
C ARG A 112 6.20 23.83 9.61
N GLY A 113 5.31 23.10 10.28
CA GLY A 113 3.86 23.30 10.19
C GLY A 113 3.25 22.39 9.13
N CYS A 114 1.94 22.19 9.21
CA CYS A 114 1.15 21.48 8.22
C CYS A 114 0.66 22.50 7.18
N ASP A 115 0.95 22.28 5.90
CA ASP A 115 0.32 23.04 4.82
C ASP A 115 -1.03 22.39 4.50
N HIS A 116 -2.05 22.78 5.27
CA HIS A 116 -3.39 22.24 5.14
C HIS A 116 -3.98 22.41 3.74
N THR A 117 -3.62 23.48 3.02
CA THR A 117 -4.13 23.73 1.67
C THR A 117 -3.47 22.77 0.67
N ALA A 118 -2.16 22.57 0.76
CA ALA A 118 -1.48 21.58 -0.07
C ALA A 118 -2.01 20.16 0.19
N TRP A 119 -2.23 19.79 1.45
CA TRP A 119 -2.78 18.47 1.80
C TRP A 119 -4.23 18.28 1.33
N GLU A 120 -5.06 19.31 1.41
CA GLU A 120 -6.43 19.25 0.90
C GLU A 120 -6.43 19.08 -0.63
N GLN A 121 -5.55 19.77 -1.34
CA GLN A 121 -5.39 19.60 -2.79
C GLN A 121 -4.94 18.18 -3.15
N GLU A 122 -3.88 17.69 -2.50
CA GLU A 122 -3.38 16.32 -2.71
C GLU A 122 -4.46 15.28 -2.43
N TYR A 123 -5.24 15.46 -1.36
CA TYR A 123 -6.35 14.59 -1.03
C TYR A 123 -7.43 14.60 -2.12
N LEU A 124 -7.85 15.78 -2.60
CA LEU A 124 -8.89 15.90 -3.62
C LEU A 124 -8.45 15.35 -4.99
N GLU A 125 -7.15 15.42 -5.30
CA GLU A 125 -6.58 14.89 -6.54
C GLU A 125 -6.44 13.37 -6.50
N ASN A 126 -6.11 12.81 -5.33
CA ASN A 126 -5.76 11.39 -5.22
C ASN A 126 -6.89 10.52 -4.64
N VAL A 127 -7.83 11.06 -3.87
CA VAL A 127 -8.84 10.25 -3.18
C VAL A 127 -10.22 10.43 -3.81
N SER A 128 -10.70 9.38 -4.45
CA SER A 128 -12.07 9.29 -4.96
C SER A 128 -12.93 8.38 -4.10
N THR A 129 -14.16 8.78 -3.80
CA THR A 129 -15.13 7.91 -3.14
C THR A 129 -15.86 7.07 -4.18
N ALA A 130 -15.90 5.75 -4.00
CA ALA A 130 -16.80 4.90 -4.76
C ALA A 130 -18.25 5.28 -4.40
N ILE A 131 -18.96 5.96 -5.32
CA ILE A 131 -20.41 6.07 -5.22
C ILE A 131 -20.96 4.66 -5.47
N GLU A 132 -21.74 4.12 -4.52
CA GLU A 132 -22.41 2.80 -4.59
C GLU A 132 -23.47 2.71 -5.71
N THR A 133 -23.15 3.09 -6.95
CA THR A 133 -24.05 2.96 -8.11
C THR A 133 -23.66 1.82 -9.05
N ALA A 134 -22.73 0.96 -8.68
CA ALA A 134 -22.43 -0.27 -9.41
C ALA A 134 -22.81 -1.49 -8.55
N PRO A 135 -23.45 -2.53 -9.14
CA PRO A 135 -23.82 -3.73 -8.39
C PRO A 135 -22.58 -4.36 -7.75
N PRO A 136 -22.73 -5.05 -6.61
CA PRO A 136 -21.61 -5.69 -5.92
C PRO A 136 -21.10 -6.81 -6.83
N TRP A 137 -20.05 -6.51 -7.59
CA TRP A 137 -19.40 -7.40 -8.56
C TRP A 137 -20.31 -7.76 -9.75
N PRO A 138 -19.75 -8.10 -10.93
CA PRO A 138 -20.48 -8.96 -11.83
C PRO A 138 -20.81 -10.23 -11.05
N GLN A 139 -22.10 -10.54 -10.87
CA GLN A 139 -22.53 -11.90 -10.58
C GLN A 139 -21.77 -12.81 -11.56
N PRO A 140 -21.28 -13.99 -11.16
CA PRO A 140 -20.84 -14.96 -12.14
C PRO A 140 -22.00 -15.12 -13.11
N VAL A 141 -21.84 -14.59 -14.33
CA VAL A 141 -22.72 -15.00 -15.41
C VAL A 141 -22.55 -16.50 -15.40
N GLN A 142 -23.63 -17.23 -15.16
CA GLN A 142 -23.65 -18.65 -15.45
C GLN A 142 -23.50 -18.74 -16.96
N VAL A 143 -22.26 -18.67 -17.43
CA VAL A 143 -21.92 -19.06 -18.77
C VAL A 143 -21.99 -20.58 -18.70
N ALA A 144 -23.15 -21.10 -19.09
CA ALA A 144 -23.21 -22.47 -19.54
C ALA A 144 -22.13 -22.62 -20.62
N ASP A 145 -21.17 -23.50 -20.36
CA ASP A 145 -20.19 -24.01 -21.30
C ASP A 145 -19.48 -22.96 -22.17
N ALA A 146 -18.65 -22.12 -21.56
CA ALA A 146 -17.56 -21.47 -22.28
C ALA A 146 -16.28 -21.57 -21.46
N GLU A 147 -15.22 -22.00 -22.15
CA GLU A 147 -13.92 -22.41 -21.64
C GLU A 147 -13.29 -21.42 -20.64
N ASP A 148 -12.57 -21.97 -19.65
CA ASP A 148 -11.83 -21.24 -18.61
C ASP A 148 -11.11 -20.01 -19.19
N PRO A 149 -11.30 -18.79 -18.64
CA PRO A 149 -10.53 -17.63 -19.06
C PRO A 149 -9.03 -17.87 -18.75
N PRO A 150 -8.12 -17.58 -19.70
CA PRO A 150 -6.73 -18.01 -19.59
C PRO A 150 -6.02 -17.35 -18.40
N LEU A 151 -5.09 -18.12 -17.82
CA LEU A 151 -4.21 -17.84 -16.67
C LEU A 151 -3.42 -16.51 -16.71
N ALA A 152 -3.52 -15.73 -17.78
CA ALA A 152 -2.76 -14.50 -18.03
C ALA A 152 -2.98 -13.38 -16.99
N TRP A 153 -4.10 -13.38 -16.24
CA TRP A 153 -4.37 -12.38 -15.20
C TRP A 153 -3.66 -12.66 -13.87
N ARG A 154 -3.11 -13.86 -13.66
CA ARG A 154 -2.33 -14.22 -12.45
C ARG A 154 -0.84 -13.88 -12.59
N GLU A 155 -0.34 -13.69 -13.80
CA GLU A 155 1.09 -13.56 -14.09
C GLU A 155 1.55 -12.08 -14.22
N ALA A 156 0.64 -11.14 -14.52
CA ALA A 156 1.00 -9.75 -14.82
C ALA A 156 1.59 -8.93 -13.64
N TRP A 157 1.33 -9.31 -12.39
CA TRP A 157 1.96 -8.68 -11.21
C TRP A 157 3.25 -9.37 -10.76
N HIS A 158 3.47 -10.61 -11.22
CA HIS A 158 4.70 -11.35 -10.96
C HIS A 158 5.82 -10.97 -11.94
N ASP A 159 5.49 -10.50 -13.14
CA ASP A 159 6.52 -10.20 -14.16
C ASP A 159 7.33 -8.92 -13.90
N TYR A 160 6.73 -7.86 -13.33
CA TYR A 160 7.44 -6.59 -13.11
C TYR A 160 8.30 -6.53 -11.83
N SER A 161 8.10 -7.45 -10.88
CA SER A 161 8.80 -7.37 -9.59
C SER A 161 9.97 -8.35 -9.42
N ASP A 162 10.06 -9.41 -10.22
CA ASP A 162 11.11 -10.42 -10.08
C ASP A 162 12.02 -10.60 -11.31
N GLN A 163 11.60 -10.30 -12.55
CA GLN A 163 12.42 -10.60 -13.74
C GLN A 163 13.34 -9.46 -14.21
N GLU A 164 12.89 -8.19 -14.23
CA GLU A 164 13.75 -7.06 -14.67
C GLU A 164 14.74 -6.60 -13.57
N PHE A 165 14.39 -6.77 -12.29
CA PHE A 165 15.27 -6.41 -11.17
C PHE A 165 16.46 -7.37 -11.02
N GLU A 166 16.32 -8.68 -11.27
CA GLU A 166 17.46 -9.60 -11.27
C GLU A 166 18.36 -9.42 -12.50
N GLU A 167 17.80 -9.12 -13.69
CA GLU A 167 18.60 -8.90 -14.90
C GLU A 167 19.38 -7.57 -14.88
N MET A 168 18.81 -6.51 -14.30
CA MET A 168 19.48 -5.20 -14.16
C MET A 168 20.66 -5.23 -13.18
N PHE A 169 20.61 -6.06 -12.14
CA PHE A 169 21.69 -6.18 -11.14
C PHE A 169 22.66 -7.35 -11.37
N ALA A 170 22.41 -8.22 -12.36
CA ALA A 170 23.33 -9.31 -12.72
C ALA A 170 24.45 -8.91 -13.69
N HIS A 171 24.39 -7.73 -14.32
CA HIS A 171 25.35 -7.32 -15.37
C HIS A 171 26.52 -6.42 -14.95
N GLU A 172 26.64 -6.04 -13.67
CA GLU A 172 27.74 -5.17 -13.20
C GLU A 172 28.71 -5.83 -12.20
N ARG A 173 29.03 -7.11 -12.41
CA ARG A 173 30.15 -7.71 -11.68
C ARG A 173 31.02 -8.70 -12.46
N TRP A 174 31.49 -8.27 -13.62
CA TRP A 174 32.76 -8.75 -14.19
C TRP A 174 33.46 -7.64 -15.01
N ARG A 175 34.08 -6.69 -14.31
CA ARG A 175 35.46 -6.16 -14.49
C ARG A 175 35.61 -4.80 -13.82
#